data_AF-A0A661L308-F1
#
_entry.id   AF-A0A661L308-F1
#
_cell.length_a   1.000
_cell.length_b   1.000
_cell.length_c   1.000
_cell.angle_alpha   90.00
_cell.angle_beta   90.00
_cell.angle_gamma   90.00
#
_symmetry.space_group_name_H-M   'P 1'
#
loop_
_entity.id
_entity.type
_entity.pdbx_description
1 polymer ?
#
loop_
_entity_poly.entity_id
_entity_poly.type
_entity_poly.pdbx_seq_one_letter_code
_entity_poly.pdbx_strand_id
1 'polypeptide(L)'
;MIWRPNHKKERANKIPANVSTPRINRTITVPFNQQKYLEVIEDSKPFRKELDIVIESNPELFPQGIQAGYRMKDKRFSQKLKIDIRRIEVDGMAYTIRPSFVMPYQTAFTADVEKAIFLRKFDVPFWALSHVFGK
;
A
#
# COMPACT_ATOMS: atom_id res chain seq x y z
N MET A 1 -35.97 -21.51 -58.94
CA MET A 1 -34.99 -22.10 -58.01
C MET A 1 -34.77 -21.08 -56.90
N ILE A 2 -35.31 -21.34 -55.71
CA ILE A 2 -35.50 -20.34 -54.64
C ILE A 2 -34.22 -20.27 -53.80
N TRP A 3 -33.54 -19.12 -53.82
CA TRP A 3 -32.37 -18.80 -53.00
C TRP A 3 -32.81 -18.57 -51.55
N ARG A 4 -32.33 -19.40 -50.61
CA ARG A 4 -32.57 -19.26 -49.16
C ARG A 4 -31.37 -18.53 -48.51
N PRO A 5 -31.57 -17.44 -47.76
CA PRO A 5 -30.48 -16.80 -47.03
C PRO A 5 -30.12 -17.61 -45.78
N ASN A 6 -28.81 -17.80 -45.58
CA ASN A 6 -28.25 -18.55 -44.47
C ASN A 6 -28.17 -17.65 -43.22
N HIS A 7 -29.04 -17.86 -42.24
CA HIS A 7 -28.95 -17.19 -40.94
C HIS A 7 -27.72 -17.70 -40.17
N LYS A 8 -26.60 -16.99 -40.28
CA LYS A 8 -25.48 -17.12 -39.34
C LYS A 8 -25.98 -16.64 -37.97
N LYS A 9 -26.17 -17.59 -37.05
CA LYS A 9 -26.43 -17.33 -35.64
C LYS A 9 -25.20 -16.63 -35.05
N GLU A 10 -25.35 -15.37 -34.65
CA GLU A 10 -24.38 -14.67 -33.81
C GLU A 10 -24.25 -15.44 -32.50
N ARG A 11 -23.08 -16.07 -32.29
CA ARG A 11 -22.72 -16.61 -30.99
C ARG A 11 -22.31 -15.43 -30.12
N ALA A 12 -23.17 -15.09 -29.16
CA ALA A 12 -22.84 -14.18 -28.07
C ALA A 12 -21.50 -14.61 -27.44
N ASN A 13 -20.50 -13.74 -27.52
CA ASN A 13 -19.23 -13.90 -26.82
C ASN A 13 -19.49 -13.97 -25.32
N LYS A 14 -19.49 -15.19 -24.76
CA LYS A 14 -19.38 -15.39 -23.32
C LYS A 14 -18.01 -14.87 -22.89
N ILE A 15 -18.01 -13.78 -22.13
CA ILE A 15 -16.81 -13.27 -21.46
C ILE A 15 -16.26 -14.40 -20.56
N PRO A 16 -15.00 -14.84 -20.73
CA PRO A 16 -14.47 -15.93 -19.93
C PRO A 16 -14.40 -15.51 -18.46
N ALA A 17 -15.00 -16.32 -17.58
CA ALA A 17 -15.14 -16.10 -16.14
C ALA A 17 -13.83 -16.25 -15.34
N ASN A 18 -12.69 -15.85 -15.91
CA ASN A 18 -11.40 -15.91 -15.21
C ASN A 18 -10.44 -14.80 -15.68
N VAL A 19 -10.91 -13.56 -15.67
CA VAL A 19 -9.98 -12.41 -15.66
C VAL A 19 -9.61 -12.18 -14.20
N SER A 20 -8.54 -12.83 -13.74
CA SER A 20 -7.87 -12.44 -12.50
C SER A 20 -7.55 -10.95 -12.61
N THR A 21 -8.28 -10.13 -11.86
CA THR A 21 -8.05 -8.68 -11.85
C THR A 21 -6.60 -8.48 -11.39
N PRO A 22 -5.76 -7.72 -12.10
CA PRO A 22 -4.39 -7.49 -11.66
C PRO A 22 -4.44 -7.00 -10.21
N ARG A 23 -3.60 -7.57 -9.34
CA ARG A 23 -3.53 -7.16 -7.93
C ARG A 23 -3.11 -5.69 -7.86
N ILE A 24 -4.08 -4.80 -7.79
CA ILE A 24 -3.84 -3.38 -7.59
C ILE A 24 -3.26 -3.24 -6.19
N ASN A 25 -2.02 -2.75 -6.10
CA ASN A 25 -1.39 -2.48 -4.82
C ASN A 25 -2.05 -1.24 -4.20
N ARG A 26 -2.93 -1.47 -3.22
CA ARG A 26 -3.66 -0.42 -2.49
C ARG A 26 -2.91 -0.05 -1.22
N THR A 27 -1.76 0.58 -1.38
CA THR A 27 -0.95 1.09 -0.27
C THR A 27 -0.88 2.60 -0.34
N ILE A 28 -1.32 3.28 0.71
CA ILE A 28 -1.19 4.73 0.87
C ILE A 28 0.03 4.98 1.74
N THR A 29 0.97 5.80 1.25
CA THR A 29 2.14 6.21 2.03
C THR A 29 1.83 7.53 2.71
N VAL A 30 1.97 7.59 4.02
CA VAL A 30 1.58 8.74 4.85
C VAL A 30 2.76 9.23 5.68
N PRO A 31 2.94 10.56 5.84
CA PRO A 31 4.02 11.15 6.63
C PRO A 31 3.78 11.00 8.14
N PHE A 32 3.97 9.80 8.67
CA PHE A 32 3.92 9.54 10.11
C PHE A 32 5.29 9.70 10.77
N ASN A 33 5.31 10.27 11.97
CA ASN A 33 6.45 10.16 12.86
C ASN A 33 6.56 8.73 13.41
N GLN A 34 7.75 8.15 13.40
CA GLN A 34 7.98 6.76 13.81
C GLN A 34 7.61 6.50 15.28
N GLN A 35 8.03 7.38 16.19
CA GLN A 35 7.76 7.22 17.62
C GLN A 35 6.25 7.30 17.88
N LYS A 36 5.61 8.34 17.35
CA LYS A 36 4.16 8.52 17.48
C LYS A 36 3.37 7.35 16.89
N TYR A 37 3.79 6.85 15.73
CA TYR A 37 3.15 5.70 15.09
C TYR A 37 3.16 4.48 16.00
N LEU A 38 4.31 4.14 16.60
CA LEU A 38 4.44 2.98 17.49
C LEU A 38 3.58 3.10 18.76
N GLU A 39 3.35 4.32 19.24
CA GLU A 39 2.48 4.58 20.40
C GLU A 39 0.99 4.39 20.07
N VAL A 40 0.56 4.82 18.88
CA VAL A 40 -0.87 4.85 18.53
C VAL A 40 -1.33 3.63 17.74
N ILE A 41 -0.41 2.80 17.22
CA ILE A 41 -0.75 1.72 16.28
C ILE A 41 -1.70 0.67 16.86
N GLU A 42 -1.61 0.41 18.16
CA GLU A 42 -2.38 -0.62 18.86
C GLU A 42 -3.85 -0.26 19.04
N ASP A 43 -4.16 1.03 19.19
CA ASP A 43 -5.52 1.48 19.47
C ASP A 43 -6.10 2.26 18.28
N SER A 44 -7.32 1.88 17.89
CA SER A 44 -8.02 2.46 16.75
C SER A 44 -8.34 3.94 16.90
N LYS A 45 -8.63 4.41 18.13
CA LYS A 45 -9.04 5.79 18.40
C LYS A 45 -7.89 6.79 18.24
N PRO A 46 -6.73 6.62 18.90
CA PRO A 46 -5.61 7.53 18.72
C PRO A 46 -5.05 7.45 17.30
N PHE A 47 -4.98 6.26 16.70
CA PHE A 47 -4.56 6.12 15.30
C PHE A 47 -5.47 6.90 14.35
N ARG A 48 -6.78 6.89 14.61
CA ARG A 48 -7.75 7.67 13.81
C ARG A 48 -7.47 9.17 13.89
N LYS A 49 -7.29 9.70 15.10
CA LYS A 49 -7.00 11.14 15.29
C LYS A 49 -5.76 11.59 14.52
N GLU A 50 -4.69 10.81 14.59
CA GLU A 50 -3.46 11.13 13.85
C GLU A 50 -3.65 11.01 12.34
N LEU A 51 -4.42 10.03 11.88
CA LEU A 51 -4.70 9.86 10.46
C LEU A 51 -5.60 10.98 9.93
N ASP A 52 -6.59 11.45 10.70
CA ASP A 52 -7.46 12.58 10.35
C ASP A 52 -6.62 13.85 10.12
N ILE A 53 -5.63 14.13 10.98
CA ILE A 53 -4.68 15.25 10.81
C ILE A 53 -3.92 15.12 9.47
N VAL A 54 -3.46 13.91 9.13
CA VAL A 54 -2.73 13.66 7.88
C VAL A 54 -3.64 13.79 6.65
N ILE A 55 -4.90 13.40 6.75
CA ILE A 55 -5.88 13.56 5.68
C ILE A 55 -6.15 15.04 5.43
N GLU A 56 -6.26 15.85 6.48
CA GLU A 56 -6.43 17.30 6.38
C GLU A 56 -5.19 17.99 5.79
N SER A 57 -3.98 17.57 6.18
CA SER A 57 -2.74 18.18 5.70
C SER A 57 -2.32 17.74 4.30
N ASN A 58 -2.69 16.53 3.89
CA ASN A 58 -2.27 15.90 2.63
C ASN A 58 -3.40 15.12 1.94
N PRO A 59 -4.52 15.79 1.58
CA PRO A 59 -5.68 15.13 0.97
C PRO A 59 -5.35 14.43 -0.36
N GLU A 60 -4.32 14.89 -1.08
CA GLU A 60 -3.84 14.33 -2.34
C GLU A 60 -3.28 12.90 -2.24
N LEU A 61 -2.90 12.47 -1.04
CA LEU A 61 -2.40 11.11 -0.81
C LEU A 61 -3.53 10.07 -0.77
N PHE A 62 -4.76 10.52 -0.61
CA PHE A 62 -5.91 9.66 -0.36
C PHE A 62 -6.84 9.58 -1.57
N PRO A 63 -7.59 8.47 -1.72
CA PRO A 63 -8.64 8.39 -2.73
C PRO A 63 -9.73 9.43 -2.48
N GLN A 64 -10.38 9.92 -3.54
CA GLN A 64 -11.39 10.98 -3.46
C GLN A 64 -12.52 10.68 -2.45
N GLY A 65 -12.92 9.42 -2.29
CA GLY A 65 -13.95 9.01 -1.33
C GLY A 65 -13.58 9.17 0.14
N ILE A 66 -12.32 9.48 0.48
CA ILE A 66 -11.92 9.73 1.87
C ILE A 66 -12.71 10.88 2.50
N GLN A 67 -13.18 11.83 1.67
CA GLN A 67 -14.00 12.96 2.11
C GLN A 67 -15.37 12.54 2.65
N ALA A 68 -15.90 11.40 2.20
CA ALA A 68 -17.13 10.81 2.75
C ALA A 68 -16.87 10.02 4.05
N GLY A 69 -15.61 9.96 4.49
CA GLY A 69 -15.15 9.23 5.66
C GLY A 69 -14.55 7.86 5.32
N TYR A 70 -14.12 7.17 6.36
CA TYR A 70 -13.51 5.84 6.24
C TYR A 70 -13.75 5.00 7.49
N ARG A 71 -13.57 3.69 7.33
CA ARG A 71 -13.67 2.71 8.42
C ARG A 71 -12.29 2.16 8.77
N MET A 72 -12.00 2.06 10.07
CA MET A 72 -10.86 1.27 10.55
C MET A 72 -11.17 -0.21 10.33
N LYS A 73 -10.37 -0.89 9.51
CA LYS A 73 -10.66 -2.27 9.08
C LYS A 73 -9.99 -3.29 10.00
N ASP A 74 -8.70 -3.50 9.81
CA ASP A 74 -7.88 -4.50 10.50
C ASP A 74 -6.43 -4.00 10.62
N LYS A 75 -5.63 -4.73 11.38
CA LYS A 75 -4.17 -4.56 11.44
C LYS A 75 -3.49 -5.83 10.97
N ARG A 76 -2.33 -5.69 10.35
CA ARG A 76 -1.49 -6.80 9.90
C ARG A 76 -0.11 -6.67 10.52
N PHE A 77 0.36 -7.73 11.14
CA PHE A 77 1.71 -7.79 11.66
C PHE A 77 2.71 -8.01 10.53
N SER A 78 3.70 -7.11 10.44
CA SER A 78 4.82 -7.24 9.51
C SER A 78 5.89 -8.16 10.10
N GLN A 79 6.05 -9.36 9.55
CA GLN A 79 7.06 -10.29 10.05
C GLN A 79 8.50 -9.78 9.85
N LYS A 80 8.74 -8.95 8.83
CA LYS A 80 10.05 -8.38 8.51
C LYS A 80 10.45 -7.26 9.47
N LEU A 81 9.50 -6.37 9.78
CA LEU A 81 9.75 -5.18 10.61
C LEU A 81 9.34 -5.34 12.07
N LYS A 82 8.60 -6.40 12.39
CA LYS A 82 8.03 -6.67 13.71
C LYS A 82 7.14 -5.54 14.24
N ILE A 83 6.40 -4.88 13.35
CA ILE A 83 5.42 -3.83 13.68
C ILE A 83 4.06 -4.14 13.07
N ASP A 84 3.01 -3.60 13.68
CA ASP A 84 1.68 -3.64 13.11
C ASP A 84 1.48 -2.56 12.04
N ILE A 85 0.72 -2.93 11.01
CA ILE A 85 0.37 -2.06 9.88
C ILE A 85 -1.15 -2.00 9.79
N ARG A 86 -1.70 -0.79 9.91
CA ARG A 86 -3.15 -0.57 9.87
C ARG A 86 -3.69 -0.54 8.45
N ARG A 87 -4.94 -0.96 8.33
CA ARG A 87 -5.71 -0.90 7.10
C ARG A 87 -7.01 -0.15 7.34
N ILE A 88 -7.34 0.70 6.38
CA ILE A 88 -8.60 1.43 6.35
C ILE A 88 -9.43 0.96 5.17
N GLU A 89 -10.73 1.20 5.24
CA GLU A 89 -11.65 0.97 4.13
C GLU A 89 -12.30 2.28 3.73
N VAL A 90 -12.21 2.60 2.44
CA VAL A 90 -12.77 3.79 1.80
C VAL A 90 -13.54 3.30 0.59
N ASP A 91 -14.82 3.67 0.46
CA ASP A 91 -15.72 3.21 -0.61
C ASP A 91 -15.73 1.67 -0.79
N GLY A 92 -15.72 0.92 0.31
CA GLY A 92 -15.66 -0.55 0.28
C GLY A 92 -14.32 -1.13 -0.18
N MET A 93 -13.33 -0.29 -0.48
CA MET A 93 -11.98 -0.70 -0.87
C MET A 93 -11.02 -0.59 0.32
N ALA A 94 -10.31 -1.69 0.59
CA ALA A 94 -9.31 -1.73 1.64
C ALA A 94 -7.95 -1.16 1.18
N TYR A 95 -7.41 -0.22 1.93
CA TYR A 95 -6.11 0.39 1.75
C TYR A 95 -5.20 0.08 2.93
N THR A 96 -3.93 -0.17 2.64
CA THR A 96 -2.89 -0.34 3.67
C THR A 96 -2.25 1.01 3.93
N ILE A 97 -2.24 1.44 5.18
CA ILE A 97 -1.60 2.69 5.59
C ILE A 97 -0.15 2.37 5.95
N ARG A 98 0.76 2.70 5.03
CA ARG A 98 2.20 2.54 5.24
C ARG A 98 2.78 3.87 5.70
N PRO A 99 3.47 3.93 6.85
CA PRO A 99 4.16 5.14 7.22
C PRO A 99 5.38 5.39 6.32
N SER A 100 5.70 6.67 6.08
CA SER A 100 6.80 7.10 5.20
C SER A 100 8.18 6.63 5.67
N PHE A 101 8.38 6.46 6.99
CA PHE A 101 9.63 5.94 7.54
C PHE A 101 9.86 4.45 7.22
N VAL A 102 8.89 3.74 6.65
CA VAL A 102 9.02 2.36 6.21
C VAL A 102 9.26 2.28 4.71
N MET A 103 10.31 1.53 4.31
CA MET A 103 10.66 1.31 2.92
C MET A 103 9.56 0.55 2.14
N PRO A 104 9.50 0.71 0.80
CA PRO A 104 8.65 -0.12 -0.04
C PRO A 104 8.81 -1.61 0.26
N TYR A 105 7.72 -2.38 0.16
CA TYR A 105 7.68 -3.81 0.52
C TYR A 105 8.04 -4.13 1.99
N GLN A 106 8.06 -3.12 2.87
CA GLN A 106 8.33 -3.26 4.30
C GLN A 106 9.64 -4.02 4.59
N THR A 107 10.68 -3.71 3.81
CA THR A 107 11.98 -4.40 3.90
C THR A 107 12.87 -3.86 5.02
N ALA A 108 12.78 -2.56 5.30
CA ALA A 108 13.55 -1.89 6.33
C ALA A 108 12.90 -0.58 6.78
N PHE A 109 13.41 -0.02 7.87
CA PHE A 109 13.17 1.38 8.23
C PHE A 109 14.13 2.29 7.48
N THR A 110 13.69 3.52 7.21
CA THR A 110 14.48 4.52 6.46
C THR A 110 15.78 4.82 7.18
N ALA A 111 15.73 4.99 8.51
CA ALA A 111 16.91 5.26 9.33
C ALA A 111 17.99 4.15 9.23
N ASP A 112 17.60 2.90 9.00
CA ASP A 112 18.54 1.78 8.89
C ASP A 112 19.29 1.78 7.55
N VAL A 113 18.62 2.19 6.46
CA VAL A 113 19.14 2.05 5.09
C VAL A 113 19.60 3.34 4.45
N GLU A 114 19.22 4.49 5.01
CA GLU A 114 19.54 5.82 4.45
C GLU A 114 21.04 5.96 4.17
N LYS A 115 21.88 5.64 5.16
CA LYS A 115 23.34 5.73 5.04
C LYS A 115 23.90 4.75 4.00
N ALA A 116 23.40 3.53 3.96
CA ALA A 116 23.83 2.53 2.99
C ALA A 116 23.45 2.92 1.55
N ILE A 117 22.23 3.43 1.35
CA ILE A 117 21.75 3.93 0.06
C ILE A 117 22.54 5.17 -0.37
N PHE A 118 22.86 6.07 0.57
CA PHE A 118 23.71 7.22 0.29
C PHE A 118 25.09 6.80 -0.19
N LEU A 119 25.73 5.85 0.49
CA LEU A 119 27.05 5.32 0.08
C LEU A 119 27.00 4.60 -1.27
N ARG A 120 25.86 4.01 -1.64
CA ARG A 120 25.70 3.39 -2.96
C ARG A 120 25.88 4.39 -4.11
N LYS A 121 25.65 5.68 -3.89
CA LYS A 121 25.90 6.76 -4.86
C LYS A 121 27.39 6.92 -5.20
N PHE A 122 28.28 6.44 -4.34
CA PHE A 122 29.74 6.48 -4.54
C PHE A 122 30.28 5.13 -5.05
N ASP A 123 29.42 4.31 -5.66
CA ASP A 123 29.76 2.98 -6.20
C ASP A 123 30.41 2.02 -5.20
N VAL A 124 30.08 2.17 -3.92
CA VAL A 124 30.48 1.22 -2.88
C VAL A 124 29.91 -0.17 -3.20
N PRO A 125 30.75 -1.23 -3.24
CA PRO A 125 30.28 -2.59 -3.50
C PRO A 125 29.28 -3.08 -2.45
N PHE A 126 28.32 -3.91 -2.87
CA PHE A 126 27.29 -4.47 -1.98
C PHE A 126 27.87 -5.24 -0.79
N TRP A 127 28.97 -5.99 -0.98
CA TRP A 127 29.62 -6.73 0.11
C TRP A 127 30.09 -5.80 1.23
N ALA A 128 30.60 -4.61 0.90
CA ALA A 128 31.09 -3.65 1.87
C ALA A 128 29.92 -3.01 2.64
N LEU A 129 28.80 -2.73 1.95
CA LEU A 129 27.58 -2.25 2.60
C LEU A 129 27.02 -3.29 3.57
N SER A 130 26.90 -4.56 3.15
CA SER A 130 26.40 -5.61 4.04
C SER A 130 27.35 -5.89 5.20
N HIS A 131 28.67 -5.77 4.99
CA HIS A 131 29.65 -5.89 6.08
C HIS A 131 29.51 -4.78 7.13
N VAL A 132 29.27 -3.54 6.71
CA VAL A 132 29.19 -2.37 7.61
C VAL A 132 27.81 -2.22 8.26
N PHE A 133 26.73 -2.47 7.52
CA PHE A 133 25.35 -2.23 7.98
C PHE A 133 24.61 -3.51 8.42
N GLY A 134 25.18 -4.70 8.20
CA GLY A 134 24.65 -5.98 8.69
C GLY A 134 23.34 -6.43 8.05
N LYS A 135 22.92 -5.82 6.94
CA LYS A 135 21.72 -6.16 6.16
C LYS A 135 22.04 -6.30 4.68
#